data_AF-A0A090X202-F1
#
_entry.id   AF-A0A090X202-F1
#
_cell.length_a   1.000
_cell.length_b   1.000
_cell.length_c   1.000
_cell.angle_alpha   90.00
_cell.angle_beta   90.00
_cell.angle_gamma   90.00
#
_symmetry.space_group_name_H-M   'P 1'
#
loop_
_entity.id
_entity.type
_entity.pdbx_description
1 polymer ?
#
loop_
_entity_poly.entity_id
_entity_poly.type
_entity_poly.pdbx_seq_one_letter_code
_entity_poly.pdbx_strand_id
1 'polypeptide(L)'
;MIFFDVEKYPVITFKSTETKKDENENLLITGDLTIRDTTKQITFIGIHKGTMEKDGFGLTRAGLLINATINRQDFGVVYNDVIEAGGLALSNDIDIICKLSVTKVAN
;
A
#
# COMPACT_ATOMS: atom_id res chain seq x y z
N MET A 1 19.46 13.08 10.20
CA MET A 1 18.84 11.75 10.02
C MET A 1 17.59 11.93 9.19
N ILE A 2 17.44 11.18 8.11
CA ILE A 2 16.42 11.48 7.10
C ILE A 2 15.47 10.29 6.97
N PHE A 3 14.16 10.54 7.11
CA PHE A 3 13.11 9.54 6.96
C PHE A 3 12.91 9.21 5.48
N PHE A 4 12.15 10.05 4.76
CA PHE A 4 11.82 9.82 3.35
C PHE A 4 12.74 10.52 2.35
N ASP A 5 13.48 11.55 2.78
CA ASP A 5 14.37 12.33 1.90
C ASP A 5 13.63 12.86 0.65
N VAL A 6 12.51 13.55 0.88
CA VAL A 6 11.53 13.92 -0.16
C VAL A 6 12.14 14.82 -1.25
N GLU A 7 13.16 15.61 -0.92
CA GLU A 7 13.89 16.42 -1.91
C GLU A 7 14.56 15.54 -2.99
N LYS A 8 15.04 14.34 -2.60
CA LYS A 8 15.68 13.37 -3.50
C LYS A 8 14.70 12.32 -4.02
N TYR A 9 13.75 11.88 -3.19
CA TYR A 9 12.79 10.82 -3.49
C TYR A 9 11.35 11.30 -3.25
N PRO A 10 10.78 12.10 -4.16
CA PRO A 10 9.47 12.74 -3.95
C PRO A 10 8.28 11.78 -4.09
N VAL A 11 8.51 10.56 -4.56
CA VAL A 11 7.44 9.61 -4.92
C VAL A 11 7.73 8.23 -4.34
N ILE A 12 6.71 7.63 -3.73
CA ILE A 12 6.64 6.19 -3.45
C ILE A 12 5.89 5.54 -4.60
N THR A 13 6.45 4.48 -5.18
CA THR A 13 5.84 3.78 -6.32
C THR A 13 5.54 2.34 -5.98
N PHE A 14 4.37 1.86 -6.38
CA PHE A 14 4.05 0.43 -6.38
C PHE A 14 3.73 -0.01 -7.82
N LYS A 15 4.38 -1.07 -8.28
CA LYS A 15 4.12 -1.68 -9.60
C LYS A 15 3.70 -3.12 -9.42
N SER A 16 2.43 -3.43 -9.67
CA SER A 16 1.94 -4.81 -9.62
C SER A 16 2.61 -5.66 -10.70
N THR A 17 2.98 -6.88 -10.31
CA THR A 17 3.59 -7.91 -11.17
C THR A 17 2.65 -9.09 -11.35
N GLU A 18 1.81 -9.38 -10.35
CA GLU A 18 0.85 -10.46 -10.36
C GLU A 18 -0.42 -10.09 -9.57
N THR A 19 -1.56 -10.62 -9.99
CA THR A 19 -2.80 -10.59 -9.21
C THR A 19 -3.45 -11.95 -9.25
N LYS A 20 -3.77 -12.49 -8.07
CA LYS A 20 -4.45 -13.78 -7.87
C LYS A 20 -5.66 -13.59 -6.95
N LYS A 21 -6.48 -14.62 -6.82
CA LYS A 21 -7.49 -14.72 -5.77
C LYS A 21 -7.10 -15.80 -4.77
N ASP A 22 -7.34 -15.56 -3.50
CA ASP A 22 -7.27 -16.61 -2.47
C ASP A 22 -8.57 -17.44 -2.41
N GLU A 23 -8.63 -18.42 -1.51
CA GLU A 23 -9.80 -19.29 -1.32
C GLU A 23 -11.05 -18.53 -0.84
N ASN A 24 -10.89 -17.33 -0.30
CA ASN A 24 -11.95 -16.46 0.18
C ASN A 24 -12.33 -15.36 -0.84
N GLU A 25 -11.87 -15.50 -2.10
CA GLU A 25 -12.07 -14.52 -3.18
C GLU A 25 -11.42 -13.15 -2.92
N ASN A 26 -10.50 -13.03 -1.95
CA ASN A 26 -9.70 -11.82 -1.79
C ASN A 26 -8.65 -11.75 -2.89
N LEU A 27 -8.37 -10.54 -3.38
CA LEU A 27 -7.30 -10.28 -4.32
C LEU A 27 -5.96 -10.32 -3.60
N LEU A 28 -5.03 -11.15 -4.08
CA LEU A 28 -3.63 -11.09 -3.70
C LEU A 28 -2.88 -10.34 -4.80
N ILE A 29 -2.46 -9.11 -4.51
CA ILE A 29 -1.84 -8.19 -5.47
C ILE A 29 -0.36 -8.08 -5.11
N THR A 30 0.48 -8.85 -5.80
CA THR A 30 1.93 -8.82 -5.62
C THR A 30 2.56 -7.79 -6.55
N GLY A 31 3.56 -7.08 -6.06
CA GLY A 31 4.29 -6.08 -6.85
C GLY A 31 5.49 -5.49 -6.14
N ASP A 32 6.21 -4.66 -6.88
CA ASP A 32 7.41 -4.00 -6.41
C ASP A 32 7.04 -2.65 -5.78
N LEU A 33 7.21 -2.54 -4.46
CA LEU A 33 7.11 -1.28 -3.72
C LEU A 33 8.50 -0.67 -3.62
N THR A 34 8.63 0.57 -4.07
CA THR A 34 9.84 1.37 -3.94
C THR A 34 9.58 2.54 -3.01
N ILE A 35 10.37 2.60 -1.92
CA ILE A 35 10.44 3.73 -1.00
C ILE A 35 11.90 4.16 -0.98
N ARG A 36 12.15 5.44 -1.29
CA ARG A 36 13.50 5.99 -1.50
C ARG A 36 14.23 5.29 -2.65
N ASP A 37 15.39 4.72 -2.35
CA ASP A 37 16.26 3.96 -3.25
C ASP A 37 16.10 2.44 -3.09
N THR A 38 15.17 2.00 -2.23
CA THR A 38 14.99 0.58 -1.94
C THR A 38 13.67 0.06 -2.51
N THR A 39 13.77 -1.01 -3.29
CA THR A 39 12.63 -1.75 -3.85
C THR A 39 12.49 -3.11 -3.17
N LYS A 40 11.27 -3.44 -2.74
CA LYS A 40 10.91 -4.75 -2.17
C LYS A 40 9.64 -5.26 -2.81
N GLN A 41 9.58 -6.58 -3.03
CA GLN A 41 8.34 -7.22 -3.44
C GLN A 41 7.42 -7.35 -2.23
N ILE A 42 6.20 -6.85 -2.37
CA ILE A 42 5.15 -6.95 -1.34
C ILE A 42 3.86 -7.48 -1.95
N THR A 43 3.03 -8.10 -1.12
CA THR A 43 1.70 -8.56 -1.52
C THR A 43 0.66 -7.81 -0.72
N PHE A 44 -0.19 -7.03 -1.40
CA PHE A 44 -1.39 -6.46 -0.82
C PHE A 44 -2.52 -7.48 -0.84
N ILE A 45 -3.27 -7.55 0.25
CA ILE A 45 -4.56 -8.24 0.30
C ILE A 45 -5.63 -7.21 -0.07
N GLY A 46 -6.47 -7.55 -1.04
CA GLY A 46 -7.49 -6.67 -1.59
C GLY A 46 -8.88 -7.26 -1.46
N ILE A 47 -9.82 -6.44 -1.01
CA ILE A 47 -11.23 -6.79 -0.86
C ILE A 47 -12.03 -5.93 -1.85
N HIS A 48 -12.74 -6.58 -2.76
CA HIS A 48 -13.73 -5.92 -3.61
C HIS A 48 -14.94 -5.51 -2.76
N LYS A 49 -15.27 -4.22 -2.76
CA LYS A 49 -16.36 -3.64 -1.97
C LYS A 49 -17.65 -3.49 -2.78
N GLY A 50 -17.72 -4.12 -3.95
CA GLY A 50 -18.85 -4.05 -4.87
C GLY A 50 -18.62 -3.11 -6.04
N THR A 51 -19.52 -3.21 -7.02
CA THR A 51 -19.53 -2.43 -8.26
C THR A 51 -20.87 -1.73 -8.39
N MET A 52 -20.84 -0.44 -8.71
CA MET A 52 -22.01 0.33 -9.15
C MET A 52 -21.96 0.42 -10.67
N GLU A 53 -22.91 -0.25 -11.35
CA GLU A 53 -22.96 -0.25 -12.81
C GLU A 53 -23.23 1.15 -13.39
N LYS A 54 -24.02 1.96 -12.68
CA LYS A 54 -24.35 3.34 -13.06
C LYS A 54 -24.43 4.22 -11.82
N ASP A 55 -23.46 5.13 -11.66
CA ASP A 55 -23.49 6.17 -10.63
C ASP A 55 -24.40 7.35 -11.02
N GLY A 56 -24.44 8.41 -10.18
CA GLY A 56 -25.21 9.63 -10.45
C GLY A 56 -24.77 10.41 -11.69
N PHE A 57 -23.61 10.08 -12.26
CA PHE A 57 -23.07 10.66 -13.50
C PHE A 57 -23.15 9.69 -14.69
N GLY A 58 -23.77 8.51 -14.50
CA GLY A 58 -23.88 7.49 -15.54
C GLY A 58 -22.64 6.60 -15.72
N LEU A 59 -21.66 6.68 -14.82
CA LEU A 59 -20.38 5.96 -14.89
C LEU A 59 -20.41 4.68 -14.07
N THR A 60 -19.72 3.64 -14.54
CA THR A 60 -19.46 2.42 -13.76
C THR A 60 -18.30 2.64 -12.81
N ARG A 61 -18.48 2.32 -11.52
CA ARG A 61 -17.44 2.42 -10.48
C ARG A 61 -17.32 1.15 -9.67
N ALA A 62 -16.12 0.84 -9.19
CA ALA A 62 -15.89 -0.23 -8.22
C ALA A 62 -15.16 0.31 -6.98
N GLY A 63 -15.49 -0.24 -5.82
CA GLY A 63 -14.78 0.02 -4.56
C GLY A 63 -13.77 -1.08 -4.28
N LEU A 64 -12.55 -0.72 -3.88
CA LEU A 64 -11.52 -1.65 -3.41
C LEU A 64 -10.97 -1.17 -2.07
N LEU A 65 -10.75 -2.11 -1.14
CA LEU A 65 -9.92 -1.91 0.03
C LEU A 65 -8.68 -2.77 -0.15
N ILE A 66 -7.48 -2.19 -0.16
CA ILE A 66 -6.24 -2.97 -0.18
C ILE A 66 -5.41 -2.65 1.05
N ASN A 67 -4.74 -3.67 1.61
CA ASN A 67 -3.88 -3.50 2.77
C ASN A 67 -2.64 -4.40 2.74
N ALA A 68 -1.56 -3.91 3.33
CA ALA A 68 -0.34 -4.66 3.60
C ALA A 68 0.35 -4.09 4.84
N THR A 69 1.10 -4.92 5.54
CA THR A 69 2.00 -4.47 6.61
C THR A 69 3.43 -4.63 6.12
N ILE A 70 4.25 -3.60 6.28
CA ILE A 70 5.67 -3.61 5.92
C ILE A 70 6.54 -3.28 7.13
N ASN A 71 7.80 -3.71 7.12
CA ASN A 71 8.79 -3.24 8.09
C ASN A 71 9.54 -2.04 7.51
N ARG A 72 9.48 -0.88 8.17
CA ARG A 72 10.15 0.35 7.69
C ARG A 72 11.68 0.24 7.62
N GLN A 73 12.28 -0.65 8.40
CA GLN A 73 13.72 -0.88 8.39
C GLN A 73 14.18 -1.53 7.08
N ASP A 74 13.31 -2.31 6.42
CA ASP A 74 13.59 -2.91 5.11
C ASP A 74 13.77 -1.86 4.00
N PHE A 75 13.32 -0.62 4.24
CA PHE A 75 13.43 0.53 3.33
C PHE A 75 14.40 1.59 3.85
N GLY A 76 15.29 1.24 4.79
CA GLY A 76 16.34 2.13 5.29
C GLY A 76 15.85 3.23 6.25
N VAL A 77 14.61 3.15 6.74
CA VAL A 77 14.07 4.04 7.78
C VAL A 77 14.32 3.40 9.15
N VAL A 78 15.55 3.52 9.65
CA VAL A 78 16.03 2.78 10.85
C VAL A 78 15.96 3.54 12.17
N TYR A 79 15.44 4.76 12.19
CA TYR A 79 15.37 5.56 13.42
C TYR A 79 14.65 4.84 14.55
N ASN A 80 15.23 4.82 15.73
CA ASN A 80 14.50 4.58 16.96
C ASN A 80 15.16 5.39 18.06
N ASP A 81 14.33 6.05 18.86
CA ASP A 81 14.74 6.54 20.17
C ASP A 81 14.34 5.53 21.24
N VAL A 82 15.07 5.51 22.35
CA VAL A 82 14.72 4.68 23.51
C VAL A 82 13.84 5.52 24.42
N ILE A 83 12.61 5.05 24.67
CA ILE A 83 11.72 5.72 25.62
C ILE A 83 12.15 5.41 27.07
N GLU A 84 11.95 6.36 27.99
CA GLU A 84 12.34 6.22 29.42
C GLU A 84 11.77 4.96 30.09
N ALA A 85 10.60 4.48 29.64
CA ALA A 85 9.94 3.27 30.16
C ALA A 85 10.54 1.95 29.64
N GLY A 86 11.56 2.01 28.76
CA GLY A 86 12.05 0.86 28.01
C GLY A 86 11.14 0.54 26.82
N GLY A 87 11.73 0.40 25.63
CA GLY A 87 11.00 0.11 24.40
C GLY A 87 11.43 0.99 23.22
N LEU A 88 10.84 0.74 22.05
CA LEU A 88 11.04 1.55 20.86
C LEU A 88 10.08 2.75 20.87
N ALA A 89 10.59 3.94 20.54
CA ALA A 89 9.74 5.11 20.33
C ALA A 89 8.79 4.96 19.12
N LEU A 90 9.17 4.16 18.12
CA LEU A 90 8.38 3.93 16.91
C LEU A 90 8.35 2.44 16.54
N SER A 91 7.14 1.93 16.26
CA SER A 91 6.96 0.59 15.69
C SER A 91 7.75 0.45 14.38
N ASN A 92 8.26 -0.76 14.14
CA ASN A 92 8.84 -1.10 12.85
C ASN A 92 7.76 -1.45 11.80
N ASP A 93 6.64 -1.99 12.27
CA ASP A 93 5.50 -2.39 11.43
C ASP A 93 4.69 -1.16 11.03
N ILE A 94 4.47 -1.02 9.73
CA ILE A 94 3.70 0.04 9.11
C ILE A 94 2.56 -0.58 8.31
N ASP A 95 1.33 -0.28 8.71
CA ASP A 95 0.13 -0.66 7.97
C ASP A 95 -0.14 0.35 6.85
N ILE A 96 -0.15 -0.15 5.62
CA ILE A 96 -0.56 0.59 4.43
C ILE A 96 -2.00 0.17 4.13
N ILE A 97 -2.92 1.13 4.17
CA ILE A 97 -4.34 0.89 3.89
C ILE A 97 -4.79 1.88 2.83
N CYS A 98 -5.28 1.37 1.69
CA CYS A 98 -5.83 2.20 0.63
C CYS A 98 -7.30 1.85 0.40
N LYS A 99 -8.16 2.87 0.54
CA LYS A 99 -9.59 2.81 0.19
C LYS A 99 -9.76 3.48 -1.16
N LEU A 100 -10.04 2.69 -2.19
CA LEU A 100 -10.04 3.12 -3.57
C LEU A 100 -11.45 3.11 -4.15
N SER A 101 -11.76 4.12 -4.95
CA SER A 101 -12.88 4.12 -5.90
C SER A 101 -12.29 4.25 -7.30
N VAL A 102 -12.50 3.23 -8.13
CA VAL A 102 -12.01 3.20 -9.51
C VAL A 102 -13.18 3.33 -10.47
N THR A 103 -12.98 4.11 -11.53
CA THR A 103 -14.01 4.36 -12.56
C THR A 103 -13.62 3.63 -13.83
N LYS A 104 -14.56 2.91 -14.44
CA LYS A 104 -14.34 2.30 -15.75
C LYS A 104 -14.16 3.42 -16.78
N VAL A 105 -13.04 3.40 -17.49
CA VAL A 105 -12.82 4.31 -18.62
C VAL A 105 -13.72 3.87 -19.78
N ALA A 106 -14.45 4.82 -20.37
CA ALA A 106 -15.19 4.57 -21.60
C ALA A 106 -14.18 4.37 -22.73
N ASN A 107 -14.21 3.19 -23.34
CA ASN A 107 -13.49 2.90 -24.59
C ASN A 107 -14.33 3.30 -25.79
#